data_AF-A0A0K0D1G6-F1
#
_entry.id   AF-A0A0K0D1G6-F1
#
_cell.length_a   1.000
_cell.length_b   1.000
_cell.length_c   1.000
_cell.angle_alpha   90.00
_cell.angle_beta   90.00
_cell.angle_gamma   90.00
#
_symmetry.space_group_name_H-M   'P 1'
#
loop_
_entity.id
_entity.type
_entity.pdbx_description
1 polymer ?
#
loop_
_entity_poly.entity_id
_entity_poly.type
_entity_poly.pdbx_seq_one_letter_code
_entity_poly.pdbx_strand_id
1 'polypeptide(L)'
;MLVQNSALHRAANNPSWINVLFKCTVNNPEQHALEQAAALGIGNARSLATMFNLLVTGHLVSEKTLAILQKPVINETDYVINVPVAKGHGFLYVPIPEAKDSILIVHPGNGCQQISFDIHNQIVVSYVTNGLKVGNFDHCRNYKRIHYAIYGALENFNNSLKPEEA
;
A
#
# COMPACT_ATOMS: atom_id res chain seq x y z
N MET A 1 -14.13 14.49 11.83
CA MET A 1 -14.34 14.16 13.25
C MET A 1 -14.65 12.67 13.31
N LEU A 2 -13.79 11.83 13.90
CA LEU A 2 -14.08 10.40 14.07
C LEU A 2 -15.31 10.28 14.97
N VAL A 3 -16.31 9.48 14.58
CA VAL A 3 -17.51 9.26 15.40
C VAL A 3 -17.06 8.68 16.74
N GLN A 4 -17.35 9.40 17.83
CA GLN A 4 -17.06 8.93 19.19
C GLN A 4 -17.67 7.52 19.38
N ASN A 5 -16.93 6.62 20.02
CA ASN A 5 -17.30 5.22 20.23
C ASN A 5 -17.44 4.33 18.97
N SER A 6 -16.98 4.75 17.79
CA SER A 6 -16.82 3.85 16.64
C SER A 6 -15.68 2.84 16.85
N ALA A 7 -15.73 1.72 16.10
CA ALA A 7 -14.66 0.73 16.10
C ALA A 7 -13.30 1.34 15.67
N LEU A 8 -13.30 2.19 14.63
CA LEU A 8 -12.12 2.95 14.22
C LEU A 8 -11.58 3.84 15.33
N HIS A 9 -12.45 4.56 16.04
CA HIS A 9 -12.03 5.41 17.16
C HIS A 9 -11.37 4.59 18.27
N ARG A 10 -11.91 3.41 18.61
CA ARG A 10 -11.29 2.52 19.60
C ARG A 10 -9.95 1.98 19.13
N ALA A 11 -9.86 1.53 17.87
CA ALA A 11 -8.62 1.01 17.28
C ALA A 11 -7.52 2.10 17.22
N ALA A 12 -7.87 3.32 16.81
CA ALA A 12 -6.93 4.43 16.68
C ALA A 12 -6.40 4.97 18.02
N ASN A 13 -7.08 4.68 19.14
CA ASN A 13 -6.66 5.08 20.48
C ASN A 13 -6.08 3.93 21.31
N ASN A 14 -5.86 2.75 20.70
CA ASN A 14 -5.25 1.60 21.34
C ASN A 14 -3.97 1.18 20.60
N PRO A 15 -2.78 1.31 21.23
CA PRO A 15 -2.56 1.69 22.63
C PRO A 15 -2.62 3.21 22.86
N SER A 16 -2.96 3.62 24.08
CA SER A 16 -3.13 5.05 24.46
C SER A 16 -1.85 5.88 24.35
N TRP A 17 -0.69 5.24 24.35
CA TRP A 17 0.63 5.87 24.21
C TRP A 17 1.06 6.10 22.76
N ILE A 18 0.36 5.50 21.77
CA ILE A 18 0.53 5.82 20.34
C ILE A 18 -0.66 6.67 19.90
N ASN A 19 -0.40 7.94 19.63
CA ASN A 19 -1.34 8.85 19.00
C ASN A 19 -0.70 9.50 17.76
N VAL A 20 -0.93 8.89 16.61
CA VAL A 20 -0.42 9.36 15.31
C VAL A 20 -1.27 10.51 14.75
N LEU A 21 -2.59 10.43 14.93
CA LEU A 21 -3.54 11.29 14.22
C LEU A 21 -3.64 12.71 14.79
N PHE A 22 -3.57 12.87 16.12
CA PHE A 22 -3.85 14.16 16.76
C PHE A 22 -2.63 14.74 17.47
N LYS A 23 -1.69 13.90 17.92
CA LYS A 23 -0.54 14.33 18.72
C LYS A 23 0.82 14.03 18.08
N CYS A 24 0.87 13.31 16.96
CA CYS A 24 2.11 12.92 16.28
C CYS A 24 3.19 12.36 17.22
N THR A 25 2.78 11.57 18.22
CA THR A 25 3.65 11.05 19.30
C THR A 25 4.77 10.13 18.82
N VAL A 26 4.67 9.66 17.57
CA VAL A 26 5.64 8.74 16.93
C VAL A 26 6.98 9.38 16.58
N ASN A 27 7.17 10.69 16.80
CA ASN A 27 8.49 11.30 16.77
C ASN A 27 9.16 11.23 18.15
N ASN A 28 9.28 10.01 18.69
CA ASN A 28 9.89 9.75 19.99
C ASN A 28 10.90 8.58 19.85
N PRO A 29 12.19 8.79 20.19
CA PRO A 29 13.21 7.73 20.11
C PRO A 29 12.86 6.45 20.90
N GLU A 30 12.18 6.57 22.04
CA GLU A 30 11.74 5.41 22.81
C GLU A 30 10.72 4.57 22.03
N GLN A 31 9.83 5.23 21.27
CA GLN A 31 8.88 4.53 20.40
C GLN A 31 9.58 3.94 19.16
N HIS A 32 10.61 4.60 18.63
CA HIS A 32 11.39 4.09 17.50
C HIS A 32 12.12 2.79 17.84
N ALA A 33 12.51 2.61 19.10
CA ALA A 33 13.15 1.39 19.58
C ALA A 33 12.16 0.22 19.79
N LEU A 34 10.85 0.47 19.79
CA LEU A 34 9.85 -0.59 19.97
C LEU A 34 9.59 -1.34 18.68
N GLU A 35 9.62 -2.67 18.76
CA GLU A 35 9.31 -3.57 17.64
C GLU A 35 7.79 -3.70 17.41
N GLN A 36 7.12 -2.59 17.09
CA GLN A 36 5.71 -2.60 16.71
C GLN A 36 5.57 -2.61 15.18
N ALA A 37 5.66 -3.81 14.60
CA ALA A 37 5.64 -4.04 13.16
C ALA A 37 4.41 -3.47 12.43
N ALA A 38 3.28 -3.29 13.13
CA ALA A 38 2.05 -2.76 12.53
C ALA A 38 2.09 -1.25 12.25
N ALA A 39 2.98 -0.48 12.89
CA ALA A 39 2.89 1.00 12.84
C ALA A 39 4.21 1.76 12.97
N LEU A 40 5.27 1.18 13.54
CA LEU A 40 6.50 1.91 13.89
C LEU A 40 7.69 1.58 12.99
N GLY A 41 7.45 0.97 11.82
CA GLY A 41 8.50 0.71 10.84
C GLY A 41 9.14 2.01 10.33
N ILE A 42 10.47 2.09 10.41
CA ILE A 42 11.25 3.23 9.92
C ILE A 42 12.04 2.77 8.68
N GLY A 43 11.90 3.50 7.59
CA GLY A 43 12.56 3.18 6.33
C GLY A 43 12.47 4.30 5.31
N ASN A 44 12.94 4.02 4.10
CA ASN A 44 12.86 4.94 2.97
C ASN A 44 12.26 4.23 1.75
N ALA A 45 11.79 5.00 0.77
CA ALA A 45 11.12 4.48 -0.41
C ALA A 45 12.01 3.53 -1.24
N ARG A 46 13.31 3.81 -1.34
CA ARG A 46 14.25 3.00 -2.11
C ARG A 46 14.39 1.61 -1.49
N SER A 47 14.74 1.53 -0.21
CA SER A 47 14.93 0.26 0.49
C SER A 47 13.66 -0.58 0.49
N LEU A 48 12.51 0.06 0.72
CA LEU A 48 11.21 -0.61 0.69
C LEU A 48 10.87 -1.15 -0.72
N ALA A 49 11.08 -0.34 -1.76
CA ALA A 49 10.90 -0.78 -3.15
C ALA A 49 11.83 -1.93 -3.53
N THR A 50 13.11 -1.87 -3.13
CA THR A 50 14.08 -2.95 -3.41
C THR A 50 13.67 -4.27 -2.75
N MET A 51 13.21 -4.23 -1.50
CA MET A 51 12.73 -5.44 -0.81
C MET A 51 11.51 -6.04 -1.52
N PHE A 52 10.54 -5.22 -1.89
CA PHE A 52 9.36 -5.69 -2.63
C PHE A 52 9.69 -6.08 -4.09
N ASN A 53 10.76 -5.54 -4.67
CA ASN A 53 11.25 -6.00 -5.96
C ASN A 53 11.72 -7.45 -5.86
N LEU A 54 12.52 -7.79 -4.83
CA LEU A 54 12.91 -9.18 -4.56
C LEU A 54 11.70 -10.09 -4.32
N LEU A 55 10.60 -9.57 -3.76
CA LEU A 55 9.34 -10.28 -3.63
C LEU A 55 8.73 -10.58 -5.00
N VAL A 56 8.40 -9.55 -5.79
CA VAL A 56 7.67 -9.74 -7.07
C VAL A 56 8.48 -10.45 -8.15
N THR A 57 9.81 -10.50 -8.03
CA THR A 57 10.67 -11.27 -8.93
C THR A 57 10.96 -12.69 -8.44
N GLY A 58 10.31 -13.16 -7.36
CA GLY A 58 10.46 -14.54 -6.87
C GLY A 58 11.79 -14.84 -6.17
N HIS A 59 12.55 -13.80 -5.80
CA HIS A 59 13.85 -13.95 -5.11
C HIS A 59 13.72 -14.00 -3.58
N LEU A 60 12.61 -13.48 -3.03
CA LEU A 60 12.33 -13.50 -1.59
C LEU A 60 11.42 -14.66 -1.17
N VAL A 61 10.49 -15.07 -2.05
CA VAL A 61 9.51 -16.13 -1.78
C VAL A 61 9.30 -16.98 -3.03
N SER A 62 8.77 -18.20 -2.86
CA SER A 62 8.51 -19.11 -3.98
C SER A 62 7.38 -18.64 -4.90
N GLU A 63 7.38 -19.10 -6.16
CA GLU A 63 6.26 -18.92 -7.10
C GLU A 63 4.91 -19.36 -6.52
N LYS A 64 4.91 -20.46 -5.75
CA LYS A 64 3.71 -20.94 -5.05
C LYS A 64 3.19 -19.89 -4.05
N THR A 65 4.10 -19.21 -3.35
CA THR A 65 3.75 -18.14 -2.41
C THR A 65 3.23 -16.90 -3.16
N LEU A 66 3.85 -16.53 -4.29
CA LEU A 66 3.36 -15.43 -5.12
C LEU A 66 1.96 -15.69 -5.65
N ALA A 67 1.67 -16.91 -6.10
CA ALA A 67 0.34 -17.31 -6.57
C ALA A 67 -0.73 -17.21 -5.47
N ILE A 68 -0.36 -17.45 -4.21
CA ILE A 68 -1.25 -17.24 -3.05
C ILE A 68 -1.47 -15.74 -2.84
N LEU A 69 -0.40 -14.93 -2.87
CA LEU A 69 -0.47 -13.49 -2.67
C LEU A 69 -1.33 -12.77 -3.72
N GLN A 70 -1.50 -13.31 -4.93
CA GLN A 70 -2.36 -12.73 -5.96
C GLN A 70 -3.86 -12.78 -5.66
N LYS A 71 -4.28 -13.57 -4.65
CA LYS A 71 -5.70 -13.76 -4.33
C LYS A 71 -6.03 -13.15 -2.97
N PRO A 72 -7.07 -12.31 -2.86
CA PRO A 72 -7.56 -11.86 -1.57
C PRO A 72 -8.12 -13.05 -0.78
N VAL A 73 -8.03 -12.98 0.54
CA VAL A 73 -8.62 -13.96 1.47
C VAL A 73 -10.10 -13.65 1.72
N ILE A 74 -10.44 -12.36 1.80
CA ILE A 74 -11.80 -11.88 2.06
C ILE A 74 -12.09 -10.64 1.20
N ASN A 75 -13.33 -10.48 0.77
CA ASN A 75 -13.79 -9.30 0.02
C ASN A 75 -15.16 -8.88 0.55
N GLU A 76 -15.15 -8.14 1.64
CA GLU A 76 -16.35 -7.76 2.39
C GLU A 76 -16.20 -6.33 2.94
N THR A 77 -17.27 -5.80 3.54
CA THR A 77 -17.20 -4.52 4.26
C THR A 77 -16.36 -4.70 5.52
N ASP A 78 -15.27 -3.94 5.62
CA ASP A 78 -14.49 -3.93 6.86
C ASP A 78 -15.26 -3.19 7.96
N TYR A 79 -15.48 -3.86 9.09
CA TYR A 79 -16.25 -3.31 10.21
C TYR A 79 -15.57 -2.12 10.90
N VAL A 80 -14.24 -2.06 10.90
CA VAL A 80 -13.49 -0.99 11.58
C VAL A 80 -13.58 0.30 10.78
N ILE A 81 -13.26 0.26 9.49
CA ILE A 81 -13.26 1.45 8.62
C ILE A 81 -14.59 1.69 7.89
N ASN A 82 -15.52 0.73 7.93
CA ASN A 82 -16.84 0.75 7.30
C ASN A 82 -16.82 1.00 5.77
N VAL A 83 -15.89 0.34 5.07
CA VAL A 83 -15.71 0.43 3.62
C VAL A 83 -15.57 -0.98 3.03
N PRO A 84 -16.16 -1.28 1.84
CA PRO A 84 -15.89 -2.51 1.11
C PRO A 84 -14.42 -2.60 0.70
N VAL A 85 -13.73 -3.64 1.14
CA VAL A 85 -12.30 -3.79 0.89
C VAL A 85 -11.92 -5.26 0.76
N ALA A 86 -11.17 -5.59 -0.28
CA ALA A 86 -10.56 -6.90 -0.43
C ALA A 86 -9.23 -6.94 0.34
N LYS A 87 -9.04 -7.98 1.17
CA LYS A 87 -7.89 -8.13 2.08
C LYS A 87 -7.35 -9.54 2.07
N GLY A 88 -6.05 -9.67 2.34
CA GLY A 88 -5.39 -10.96 2.43
C GLY A 88 -3.91 -10.82 2.73
N HIS A 89 -3.34 -11.76 3.48
CA HIS A 89 -1.89 -11.88 3.66
C HIS A 89 -1.13 -10.61 4.09
N GLY A 90 -1.80 -9.69 4.80
CA GLY A 90 -1.24 -8.41 5.24
C GLY A 90 -1.47 -7.23 4.28
N PHE A 91 -2.15 -7.44 3.15
CA PHE A 91 -2.37 -6.43 2.12
C PHE A 91 -3.84 -6.16 1.83
N LEU A 92 -4.08 -5.04 1.15
CA LEU A 92 -5.34 -4.71 0.49
C LEU A 92 -5.20 -4.97 -1.02
N TYR A 93 -6.32 -5.28 -1.66
CA TYR A 93 -6.37 -5.63 -3.08
C TYR A 93 -7.28 -4.64 -3.79
N VAL A 94 -6.75 -3.98 -4.81
CA VAL A 94 -7.45 -2.92 -5.53
C VAL A 94 -7.38 -3.21 -7.04
N PRO A 95 -8.51 -3.13 -7.78
CA PRO A 95 -8.46 -3.25 -9.23
C PRO A 95 -7.64 -2.09 -9.82
N ILE A 96 -6.85 -2.36 -10.86
CA ILE A 96 -6.15 -1.30 -11.60
C ILE A 96 -7.06 -0.85 -12.74
N PRO A 97 -7.59 0.38 -12.73
CA PRO A 97 -8.46 0.86 -13.80
C PRO A 97 -7.81 0.78 -15.18
N GLU A 98 -6.50 1.00 -15.25
CA GLU A 98 -5.70 1.04 -16.47
C GLU A 98 -5.22 -0.34 -16.96
N ALA A 99 -5.34 -1.40 -16.14
CA ALA A 99 -4.86 -2.74 -16.47
C ALA A 99 -5.95 -3.77 -16.24
N LYS A 100 -6.65 -4.14 -17.33
CA LYS A 100 -7.69 -5.17 -17.32
C LYS A 100 -7.10 -6.48 -16.78
N ASP A 101 -7.82 -7.11 -15.85
CA ASP A 101 -7.44 -8.37 -15.19
C ASP A 101 -6.19 -8.31 -14.30
N SER A 102 -5.60 -7.12 -14.06
CA SER A 102 -4.54 -6.96 -13.06
C SER A 102 -5.06 -6.40 -11.75
N ILE A 103 -4.55 -6.95 -10.65
CA ILE A 103 -4.87 -6.52 -9.28
C ILE A 103 -3.62 -5.88 -8.68
N LEU A 104 -3.77 -4.66 -8.19
CA LEU A 104 -2.75 -4.00 -7.41
C LEU A 104 -2.85 -4.47 -5.95
N ILE A 105 -1.73 -4.93 -5.42
CA ILE A 105 -1.62 -5.29 -4.01
C ILE A 105 -0.99 -4.10 -3.29
N VAL A 106 -1.65 -3.60 -2.24
CA VAL A 106 -1.28 -2.34 -1.59
C VAL A 106 -1.26 -2.46 -0.08
N HIS A 107 -0.37 -1.70 0.55
CA HIS A 107 -0.39 -1.43 1.97
C HIS A 107 -0.24 0.08 2.21
N PRO A 108 -1.35 0.82 2.41
CA PRO A 108 -1.28 2.22 2.77
C PRO A 108 -0.80 2.36 4.22
N GLY A 109 -0.05 3.43 4.47
CA GLY A 109 0.32 3.89 5.80
C GLY A 109 -0.26 5.27 6.05
N ASN A 110 -0.44 5.59 7.33
CA ASN A 110 -0.93 6.90 7.72
C ASN A 110 0.01 8.01 7.21
N GLY A 111 -0.54 9.11 6.71
CA GLY A 111 0.24 10.20 6.12
C GLY A 111 0.47 10.10 4.61
N CYS A 112 -0.30 9.27 3.90
CA CYS A 112 -0.21 9.01 2.46
C CYS A 112 1.02 8.24 1.98
N GLN A 113 1.91 7.80 2.88
CA GLN A 113 2.96 6.85 2.53
C GLN A 113 2.34 5.49 2.20
N GLN A 114 2.91 4.76 1.26
CA GLN A 114 2.38 3.47 0.84
C GLN A 114 3.38 2.68 0.02
N ILE A 115 3.20 1.37 0.04
CA ILE A 115 3.80 0.43 -0.89
C ILE A 115 2.68 -0.21 -1.71
N SER A 116 2.87 -0.28 -3.01
CA SER A 116 1.99 -1.02 -3.91
C SER A 116 2.83 -1.82 -4.89
N PHE A 117 2.35 -3.00 -5.26
CA PHE A 117 3.04 -3.84 -6.20
C PHE A 117 2.07 -4.67 -7.04
N ASP A 118 2.51 -4.97 -8.24
CA ASP A 118 1.80 -5.74 -9.26
C ASP A 118 2.71 -6.91 -9.63
N ILE A 119 2.29 -8.11 -9.24
CA ILE A 119 3.07 -9.33 -9.46
C ILE A 119 3.10 -9.67 -10.96
N HIS A 120 2.02 -9.41 -11.69
CA HIS A 120 1.93 -9.73 -13.11
C HIS A 120 2.89 -8.88 -13.93
N ASN A 121 2.91 -7.57 -13.69
CA ASN A 121 3.79 -6.64 -14.40
C ASN A 121 5.17 -6.51 -13.75
N GLN A 122 5.41 -7.16 -12.61
CA GLN A 122 6.62 -7.03 -11.80
C GLN A 122 6.97 -5.58 -11.46
N ILE A 123 5.94 -4.78 -11.12
CA ILE A 123 6.08 -3.37 -10.79
C ILE A 123 5.96 -3.19 -9.28
N VAL A 124 6.82 -2.33 -8.73
CA VAL A 124 6.77 -1.89 -7.34
C VAL A 124 6.80 -0.38 -7.29
N VAL A 125 5.83 0.22 -6.59
CA VAL A 125 5.77 1.65 -6.33
C VAL A 125 5.82 1.86 -4.82
N SER A 126 6.94 2.39 -4.35
CA SER A 126 7.08 2.83 -2.96
C SER A 126 7.07 4.35 -2.87
N TYR A 127 6.20 4.88 -2.03
CA TYR A 127 6.13 6.30 -1.73
C TYR A 127 6.19 6.50 -0.22
N VAL A 128 7.26 7.12 0.25
CA VAL A 128 7.49 7.44 1.67
C VAL A 128 7.66 8.95 1.80
N THR A 129 7.04 9.55 2.82
CA THR A 129 6.98 11.00 3.00
C THR A 129 7.08 11.36 4.48
N ASN A 130 7.80 12.43 4.80
CA ASN A 130 7.87 13.01 6.15
C ASN A 130 6.73 14.01 6.44
N GLY A 131 6.05 14.51 5.41
CA GLY A 131 4.85 15.33 5.59
C GLY A 131 3.59 14.47 5.64
N LEU A 132 2.95 14.40 6.81
CA LEU A 132 1.64 13.74 6.99
C LEU A 132 0.57 14.44 6.15
N LYS A 133 -0.22 13.63 5.43
CA LYS A 133 -1.32 14.07 4.58
C LYS A 133 -2.55 13.24 4.90
N VAL A 134 -3.73 13.85 4.75
CA VAL A 134 -5.01 13.15 4.85
C VAL A 134 -5.30 12.48 3.52
N GLY A 135 -5.58 11.19 3.56
CA GLY A 135 -5.91 10.38 2.38
C GLY A 135 -5.23 9.01 2.45
N ASN A 136 -5.77 8.07 1.68
CA ASN A 136 -5.19 6.75 1.44
C ASN A 136 -5.18 6.51 -0.07
N PHE A 137 -4.21 5.72 -0.55
CA PHE A 137 -4.14 5.26 -1.93
C PHE A 137 -4.29 6.41 -2.97
N ASP A 138 -5.31 6.38 -3.81
CA ASP A 138 -5.57 7.35 -4.89
C ASP A 138 -6.12 8.69 -4.38
N HIS A 139 -6.58 8.77 -3.13
CA HIS A 139 -6.88 10.06 -2.49
C HIS A 139 -5.60 10.85 -2.13
N CYS A 140 -4.43 10.22 -2.22
CA CYS A 140 -3.14 10.88 -2.00
C CYS A 140 -2.59 11.46 -3.32
N ARG A 141 -2.85 12.76 -3.58
CA ARG A 141 -2.50 13.46 -4.84
C ARG A 141 -1.12 13.13 -5.39
N ASN A 142 -0.07 13.17 -4.55
CA ASN A 142 1.30 12.94 -5.00
C ASN A 142 1.52 11.49 -5.43
N TYR A 143 1.05 10.54 -4.64
CA TYR A 143 1.15 9.13 -4.98
C TYR A 143 0.35 8.82 -6.24
N LYS A 144 -0.91 9.29 -6.33
CA LYS A 144 -1.77 9.09 -7.51
C LYS A 144 -1.07 9.52 -8.81
N ARG A 145 -0.39 10.68 -8.79
CA ARG A 145 0.36 11.17 -9.96
C ARG A 145 1.54 10.27 -10.32
N ILE A 146 2.28 9.78 -9.34
CA ILE A 146 3.41 8.85 -9.56
C ILE A 146 2.89 7.52 -10.12
N HIS A 147 1.85 6.95 -9.50
CA HIS A 147 1.21 5.72 -9.93
C HIS A 147 0.75 5.80 -11.38
N TYR A 148 -0.01 6.83 -11.74
CA TYR A 148 -0.48 7.01 -13.12
C TYR A 148 0.64 7.28 -14.12
N ALA A 149 1.70 7.99 -13.72
CA ALA A 149 2.85 8.18 -14.61
C ALA A 149 3.56 6.85 -14.91
N ILE A 150 3.69 5.96 -13.92
CA ILE A 150 4.30 4.64 -14.09
C ILE A 150 3.47 3.75 -15.01
N TYR A 151 2.17 3.63 -14.74
CA TYR A 151 1.29 2.80 -15.57
C TYR A 151 1.08 3.39 -16.98
N GLY A 152 1.02 4.72 -17.12
CA GLY A 152 1.00 5.36 -18.43
C GLY A 152 2.28 5.12 -19.23
N ALA A 153 3.45 5.11 -18.57
CA ALA A 153 4.71 4.75 -19.23
C ALA A 153 4.74 3.27 -19.66
N LEU A 154 4.22 2.37 -18.83
CA LEU A 154 4.08 0.95 -19.16
C LEU A 154 3.16 0.74 -20.36
N GLU A 155 2.01 1.40 -20.39
CA GLU A 155 1.05 1.31 -21.49
C GLU A 155 1.67 1.81 -22.81
N ASN A 156 2.35 2.96 -22.77
CA ASN A 156 3.05 3.49 -23.95
C ASN A 156 4.14 2.54 -24.45
N PHE A 157 4.92 1.95 -23.53
CA PHE A 157 5.93 0.96 -23.87
C PHE A 157 5.30 -0.27 -24.54
N ASN A 158 4.24 -0.83 -23.96
CA ASN A 158 3.53 -1.98 -24.51
C ASN A 158 2.91 -1.68 -25.88
N ASN A 159 2.38 -0.48 -26.10
CA ASN A 159 1.85 -0.07 -27.40
C ASN A 159 2.94 0.10 -28.45
N SER A 160 4.14 0.57 -28.07
CA SER A 160 5.27 0.66 -29.00
C SER A 160 5.83 -0.69 -29.44
N LEU A 161 5.54 -1.76 -28.70
CA LEU A 161 5.93 -3.13 -29.03
C LEU A 161 4.91 -3.84 -29.93
N LYS A 162 3.70 -3.29 -30.10
CA LYS A 162 2.73 -3.86 -31.02
C LYS A 162 3.17 -3.54 -32.44
N PRO A 163 3.31 -4.52 -33.34
CA PRO A 163 3.57 -4.24 -34.74
C PRO A 163 2.44 -3.38 -35.31
N GLU A 164 2.77 -2.39 -36.15
CA GLU A 164 1.77 -1.69 -36.96
C GLU A 164 1.01 -2.74 -37.76
N GLU A 165 -0.30 -2.84 -37.53
CA GLU A 165 -1.18 -3.67 -38.36
C GLU A 165 -1.10 -3.16 -39.80
N ALA A 166 -0.45 -3.94 -40.66
CA ALA A 166 -0.32 -3.70 -42.10
C ALA A 166 -1.52 -4.23 -42.89
#